data_AF-A0A7S0FDV5-F1
#
_entry.id   AF-A0A7S0FDV5-F1
#
_cell.length_a   1.000
_cell.length_b   1.000
_cell.length_c   1.000
_cell.angle_alpha   90.00
_cell.angle_beta   90.00
_cell.angle_gamma   90.00
#
_symmetry.space_group_name_H-M   'P 1'
#
loop_
_entity.id
_entity.type
_entity.pdbx_description
1 polymer ?
#
loop_
_entity_poly.entity_id
_entity_poly.type
_entity_poly.pdbx_seq_one_letter_code
_entity_poly.pdbx_strand_id
1 'polypeptide(L)'
;MALFYLINWHDADIRAYTWIIASATVSIFCAVLADSAIGETTRLLLGDMGGNFQVYFVQFLLLWAAMQCVLLVFKDGDAETRRVREIHRLHSQQSRSLDSQAGDDEERSSAASVLLEEDGCSDELRKPVSVRDVAVQCTLPDAEEPLHGQAGNGEKHANVPLKAFGTVFGHITGFAGIRCFFWLQVSPKFPFRASWCLTSLVIPYFLLVPLLLSLVSRRLRLWWVRKSDQDEEDEADVQWRGEGL
;
A
#
# COMPACT_ATOMS: atom_id res chain seq x y z
N MET A 1 -23.66 16.43 10.82
CA MET A 1 -23.15 17.77 11.22
C MET A 1 -21.80 17.69 11.92
N ALA A 2 -21.62 16.89 12.98
CA ALA A 2 -20.30 16.73 13.64
C ALA A 2 -19.14 16.35 12.69
N LEU A 3 -19.37 15.43 11.75
CA LEU A 3 -18.35 15.03 10.77
C LEU A 3 -17.83 16.22 9.92
N PHE A 4 -18.73 17.13 9.53
CA PHE A 4 -18.37 18.31 8.74
C PHE A 4 -17.44 19.25 9.52
N TYR A 5 -17.69 19.42 10.82
CA TYR A 5 -16.81 20.20 11.70
C TYR A 5 -15.45 19.54 11.90
N LEU A 6 -15.40 18.21 12.06
CA LEU A 6 -14.16 17.47 12.26
C LEU A 6 -13.29 17.41 10.99
N ILE A 7 -13.89 17.28 9.81
CA ILE A 7 -13.17 17.31 8.52
C ILE A 7 -12.55 18.69 8.25
N ASN A 8 -13.19 19.75 8.73
CA ASN A 8 -12.73 21.14 8.56
C ASN A 8 -12.03 21.69 9.81
N TRP A 9 -11.57 20.83 10.72
CA TRP A 9 -10.89 21.27 11.93
C TRP A 9 -9.53 21.93 11.60
N HIS A 10 -9.09 22.91 12.40
CA HIS A 10 -7.85 23.65 12.12
C HIS A 10 -6.61 22.73 12.22
N ASP A 11 -6.61 21.79 13.16
CA ASP A 11 -5.54 20.81 13.33
C ASP A 11 -5.49 19.81 12.17
N ALA A 12 -4.32 19.70 11.53
CA ALA A 12 -4.10 18.79 10.41
C ALA A 12 -4.26 17.31 10.81
N ASP A 13 -3.88 16.95 12.04
CA ASP A 13 -3.94 15.56 12.52
C ASP A 13 -5.38 15.11 12.73
N ILE A 14 -6.22 16.00 13.29
CA ILE A 14 -7.65 15.73 13.49
C ILE A 14 -8.34 15.54 12.13
N ARG A 15 -8.02 16.36 11.13
CA ARG A 15 -8.57 16.19 9.78
C ARG A 15 -8.15 14.86 9.15
N ALA A 16 -6.86 14.54 9.20
CA ALA A 16 -6.34 13.30 8.64
C ALA A 16 -6.99 12.07 9.30
N TYR A 17 -7.07 12.05 10.63
CA TYR A 17 -7.71 10.97 11.37
C TYR A 17 -9.21 10.86 11.06
N THR A 18 -9.90 12.01 10.93
CA THR A 18 -11.33 12.05 10.56
C THR A 18 -11.55 11.47 9.16
N TRP A 19 -10.69 11.77 8.18
CA TRP A 19 -10.76 11.18 6.85
C TRP A 19 -10.51 9.67 6.85
N ILE A 20 -9.60 9.18 7.68
CA ILE A 20 -9.36 7.74 7.86
C ILE A 20 -10.62 7.05 8.43
N ILE A 21 -11.24 7.61 9.47
CA ILE A 21 -12.47 7.05 10.04
C ILE A 21 -13.63 7.12 9.04
N ALA A 22 -13.80 8.26 8.38
CA ALA A 22 -14.87 8.44 7.41
C ALA A 22 -14.75 7.44 6.25
N SER A 23 -13.55 7.28 5.69
CA SER A 23 -13.32 6.30 4.62
C SER A 23 -13.52 4.85 5.10
N ALA A 24 -13.07 4.50 6.31
CA ALA A 24 -13.31 3.18 6.90
C ALA A 24 -14.81 2.89 7.06
N THR A 25 -15.58 3.83 7.61
CA THR A 25 -17.04 3.66 7.79
C THR A 25 -17.79 3.53 6.47
N VAL A 26 -17.45 4.36 5.47
CA VAL A 26 -18.01 4.24 4.11
C VAL A 26 -17.69 2.87 3.50
N SER A 27 -16.46 2.39 3.65
CA SER A 27 -16.07 1.07 3.11
C SER A 27 -16.84 -0.10 3.73
N ILE A 28 -17.11 -0.05 5.04
CA ILE A 28 -17.94 -1.03 5.73
C ILE A 28 -19.38 -0.97 5.19
N PHE A 29 -19.94 0.21 5.00
CA PHE A 29 -21.29 0.37 4.47
C PHE A 29 -21.41 -0.17 3.03
N CYS A 30 -20.45 0.17 2.17
CA CYS A 30 -20.37 -0.38 0.81
C CYS A 30 -20.26 -1.90 0.82
N ALA A 31 -19.48 -2.47 1.74
CA ALA A 31 -19.33 -3.92 1.88
C ALA A 31 -20.66 -4.60 2.28
N VAL A 32 -21.43 -4.01 3.20
CA VAL A 32 -22.75 -4.53 3.61
C VAL A 32 -23.75 -4.46 2.46
N LEU A 33 -23.77 -3.36 1.71
CA LEU A 33 -24.65 -3.22 0.54
C LEU A 33 -24.29 -4.23 -0.54
N ALA A 34 -23.00 -4.40 -0.83
CA ALA A 34 -22.51 -5.38 -1.80
C ALA A 34 -22.86 -6.82 -1.36
N ASP A 35 -22.61 -7.19 -0.10
CA ASP A 35 -22.96 -8.51 0.43
C ASP A 35 -24.48 -8.78 0.39
N SER A 36 -25.30 -7.75 0.59
CA SER A 36 -26.76 -7.86 0.46
C SER A 36 -27.18 -8.11 -1.00
N ALA A 37 -26.63 -7.36 -1.95
CA ALA A 37 -26.90 -7.53 -3.38
C ALA A 37 -26.41 -8.89 -3.90
N ILE A 38 -25.20 -9.31 -3.50
CA ILE A 38 -24.62 -10.61 -3.87
C ILE A 38 -25.43 -11.74 -3.27
N GLY A 39 -25.89 -11.60 -2.02
CA GLY A 39 -26.74 -12.60 -1.38
C GLY A 39 -28.03 -12.87 -2.15
N GLU A 40 -28.73 -11.81 -2.57
CA GLU A 40 -29.96 -11.96 -3.34
C GLU A 40 -29.69 -12.52 -4.75
N THR A 41 -28.64 -12.03 -5.40
CA THR A 41 -28.21 -12.54 -6.72
C THR A 41 -27.87 -14.03 -6.66
N THR A 42 -27.17 -14.46 -5.60
CA THR A 42 -26.80 -15.87 -5.40
C THR A 42 -28.02 -16.75 -5.20
N ARG A 43 -29.03 -16.28 -4.44
CA ARG A 43 -30.30 -17.00 -4.26
C ARG A 43 -31.05 -17.15 -5.59
N LEU A 44 -31.06 -16.10 -6.41
CA LEU A 44 -31.68 -16.14 -7.74
C LEU A 44 -30.97 -17.11 -8.69
N LEU A 45 -29.63 -17.15 -8.66
CA LEU A 45 -28.83 -17.99 -9.55
C LEU A 45 -28.80 -19.47 -9.15
N LEU A 46 -28.63 -19.76 -7.86
CA LEU A 46 -28.48 -21.13 -7.38
C LEU A 46 -29.82 -21.78 -7.04
N GLY A 47 -30.89 -21.01 -6.89
CA GLY A 47 -32.18 -21.51 -6.43
C GLY A 47 -32.11 -22.11 -5.01
N ASP A 48 -33.14 -22.86 -4.62
CA ASP A 48 -33.22 -23.50 -3.30
C ASP A 48 -32.51 -24.87 -3.28
N MET A 49 -31.23 -24.88 -3.68
CA MET A 49 -30.39 -26.08 -3.65
C MET A 49 -30.09 -26.47 -2.19
N GLY A 50 -30.80 -27.49 -1.67
CA GLY A 50 -30.42 -28.23 -0.46
C GLY A 50 -30.55 -27.48 0.88
N GLY A 51 -30.80 -26.18 0.84
CA GLY A 51 -31.10 -25.31 1.97
C GLY A 51 -30.13 -24.15 2.12
N ASN A 52 -30.64 -23.07 2.71
CA ASN A 52 -29.97 -21.79 2.93
C ASN A 52 -28.48 -21.86 3.29
N PHE A 53 -28.06 -22.75 4.20
CA PHE A 53 -26.66 -22.85 4.62
C PHE A 53 -25.69 -23.16 3.47
N GLN A 54 -26.02 -24.12 2.60
CA GLN A 54 -25.13 -24.54 1.51
C GLN A 54 -24.89 -23.39 0.53
N VAL A 55 -25.94 -22.63 0.20
CA VAL A 55 -25.87 -21.46 -0.66
C VAL A 55 -24.93 -20.40 -0.07
N TYR A 56 -25.07 -20.04 1.21
CA TYR A 56 -24.17 -19.06 1.85
C TYR A 56 -22.75 -19.57 2.04
N PHE A 57 -22.56 -20.87 2.24
CA PHE A 57 -21.23 -21.46 2.35
C PHE A 57 -20.49 -21.38 1.01
N VAL A 58 -21.16 -21.73 -0.09
CA VAL A 58 -20.61 -21.57 -1.45
C VAL A 58 -20.35 -20.09 -1.74
N GLN A 59 -21.28 -19.18 -1.40
CA GLN A 59 -21.07 -17.74 -1.54
C GLN A 59 -19.82 -17.26 -0.78
N PHE A 60 -19.66 -17.70 0.47
CA PHE A 60 -18.49 -17.36 1.29
C PHE A 60 -17.18 -17.87 0.67
N LEU A 61 -17.15 -19.11 0.18
CA LEU A 61 -15.97 -19.67 -0.49
C LEU A 61 -15.64 -18.94 -1.79
N LEU A 62 -16.64 -18.59 -2.59
CA LEU A 62 -16.46 -17.83 -3.83
C LEU A 62 -15.92 -16.43 -3.56
N LEU A 63 -16.45 -15.72 -2.56
CA LEU A 63 -15.95 -14.40 -2.17
C LEU A 63 -14.55 -14.45 -1.58
N TRP A 64 -14.25 -15.48 -0.78
CA TRP A 64 -12.91 -15.72 -0.29
C TRP A 64 -11.93 -15.99 -1.44
N ALA A 65 -12.30 -16.81 -2.42
CA ALA A 65 -11.47 -17.09 -3.59
C ALA A 65 -11.27 -15.83 -4.45
N ALA A 66 -12.33 -15.06 -4.69
CA ALA A 66 -12.25 -13.79 -5.41
C ALA A 66 -11.32 -12.80 -4.70
N MET A 67 -11.40 -12.70 -3.37
CA MET A 67 -10.47 -11.90 -2.58
C MET A 67 -9.02 -12.38 -2.74
N GLN A 68 -8.76 -13.69 -2.76
CA GLN A 68 -7.40 -14.18 -3.05
C GLN A 68 -6.94 -13.83 -4.47
N CYS A 69 -7.80 -13.98 -5.48
CA CYS A 69 -7.48 -13.59 -6.86
C CYS A 69 -7.12 -12.10 -6.95
N VAL A 70 -7.91 -11.23 -6.31
CA VAL A 70 -7.65 -9.79 -6.23
C VAL A 70 -6.30 -9.51 -5.57
N LEU A 71 -5.98 -10.18 -4.46
CA LEU A 71 -4.70 -10.03 -3.78
C LEU A 71 -3.51 -10.56 -4.60
N LEU A 72 -3.71 -11.58 -5.44
CA LEU A 72 -2.68 -12.12 -6.31
C LEU A 72 -2.39 -11.16 -7.47
N VAL A 73 -3.42 -10.72 -8.20
CA VAL A 73 -3.29 -9.75 -9.31
C VAL A 73 -2.61 -8.46 -8.85
N PHE A 74 -2.90 -8.02 -7.62
CA PHE A 74 -2.35 -6.78 -7.10
C PHE A 74 -0.95 -6.89 -6.51
N LYS A 75 -0.46 -8.09 -6.19
CA LYS A 75 0.90 -8.27 -5.70
C LYS A 75 1.92 -7.89 -6.76
N ASP A 76 1.64 -8.22 -8.02
CA ASP A 76 2.53 -7.96 -9.14
C ASP A 76 2.78 -6.44 -9.32
N GLY A 77 1.79 -5.60 -8.98
CA GLY A 77 1.94 -4.14 -9.00
C GLY A 77 2.86 -3.55 -7.92
N ASP A 78 2.96 -4.17 -6.73
CA ASP A 78 3.87 -3.67 -5.67
C ASP A 78 5.33 -4.03 -5.95
N ALA A 79 5.58 -5.16 -6.62
CA ALA A 79 6.92 -5.56 -7.03
C ALA A 79 7.53 -4.52 -7.99
N GLU A 80 6.76 -4.10 -8.99
CA GLU A 80 7.18 -3.06 -9.95
C GLU A 80 7.44 -1.73 -9.24
N THR A 81 6.55 -1.33 -8.34
CA THR A 81 6.69 -0.09 -7.57
C THR A 81 7.93 -0.10 -6.66
N ARG A 82 8.39 -1.28 -6.23
CA ARG A 82 9.65 -1.42 -5.46
C ARG A 82 10.87 -1.32 -6.37
N ARG A 83 10.87 -1.97 -7.53
CA ARG A 83 11.95 -1.87 -8.54
C ARG A 83 12.19 -0.41 -8.93
N VAL A 84 11.12 0.33 -9.22
CA VAL A 84 11.22 1.76 -9.56
C VAL A 84 11.78 2.60 -8.41
N ARG A 85 11.35 2.35 -7.15
CA ARG A 85 11.88 3.05 -5.98
C ARG A 85 13.36 2.73 -5.71
N GLU A 86 13.77 1.51 -5.99
CA GLU A 86 15.16 1.09 -5.85
C GLU A 86 16.06 1.75 -6.91
N ILE A 87 15.63 1.76 -8.17
CA ILE A 87 16.32 2.49 -9.26
C ILE A 87 16.45 3.98 -8.90
N HIS A 88 15.38 4.61 -8.42
CA HIS A 88 15.43 6.01 -8.02
C HIS A 88 16.39 6.24 -6.83
N ARG A 89 16.46 5.29 -5.87
CA ARG A 89 17.43 5.35 -4.78
C ARG A 89 18.86 5.26 -5.31
N LEU A 90 19.14 4.31 -6.20
CA LEU A 90 20.47 4.14 -6.80
C LEU A 90 20.88 5.39 -7.58
N HIS A 91 19.98 5.95 -8.39
CA HIS A 91 20.24 7.19 -9.12
C HIS A 91 20.52 8.37 -8.17
N SER A 92 19.74 8.50 -7.08
CA SER A 92 19.97 9.54 -6.07
C SER A 92 21.29 9.38 -5.32
N GLN A 93 21.76 8.14 -5.11
CA GLN A 93 23.08 7.88 -4.53
C GLN A 93 24.20 8.19 -5.52
N GLN A 94 24.02 7.85 -6.79
CA GLN A 94 24.99 8.13 -7.85
C GLN A 94 25.17 9.64 -8.06
N SER A 95 24.08 10.43 -8.11
CA SER A 95 24.19 11.89 -8.22
C SER A 95 24.98 12.49 -7.05
N ARG A 96 24.73 12.04 -5.81
CA ARG A 96 25.49 12.51 -4.64
C ARG A 96 26.97 12.15 -4.70
N SER A 97 27.32 10.99 -5.26
CA SER A 97 28.73 10.62 -5.43
C SER A 97 29.44 11.50 -6.47
N LEU A 98 28.75 11.89 -7.55
CA LEU A 98 29.30 12.79 -8.56
C LEU A 98 29.47 14.21 -8.02
N ASP A 99 28.50 14.70 -7.25
CA ASP A 99 28.60 16.02 -6.61
C ASP A 99 29.74 16.08 -5.58
N SER A 100 29.94 15.00 -4.80
CA SER A 100 31.07 14.89 -3.88
C SER A 100 32.42 14.91 -4.60
N GLN A 101 32.51 14.26 -5.77
CA GLN A 101 33.76 14.20 -6.54
C GLN A 101 34.07 15.54 -7.22
N ALA A 102 33.05 16.26 -7.71
CA ALA A 102 33.23 17.58 -8.30
C ALA A 102 33.74 18.62 -7.30
N GLY A 103 33.30 18.57 -6.03
CA GLY A 103 33.79 19.46 -4.98
C GLY A 103 35.28 19.25 -4.65
N ASP A 104 35.74 18.00 -4.59
CA ASP A 104 37.15 17.67 -4.32
C ASP A 104 38.09 18.15 -5.44
N ASP A 105 37.62 18.11 -6.69
CA ASP A 105 38.39 18.60 -7.85
C ASP A 105 38.49 20.14 -7.86
N GLU A 106 37.44 20.85 -7.43
CA GLU A 106 37.43 22.31 -7.32
C GLU A 106 38.35 22.80 -6.18
N GLU A 107 38.37 22.12 -5.03
CA GLU A 107 39.28 22.42 -3.92
C GLU A 107 40.75 22.18 -4.31
N ARG A 108 41.04 21.10 -5.07
CA ARG A 108 42.39 20.87 -5.62
C ARG A 108 42.80 21.93 -6.64
N SER A 109 41.88 22.39 -7.49
CA SER A 109 42.15 23.46 -8.45
C SER A 109 42.41 24.80 -7.75
N SER A 110 41.66 25.12 -6.68
CA SER A 110 41.87 26.35 -5.91
C SER A 110 43.16 26.32 -5.07
N ALA A 111 43.54 25.17 -4.54
CA ALA A 111 44.82 25.02 -3.84
C ALA A 111 46.02 25.16 -4.79
N ALA A 112 45.88 24.71 -6.05
CA ALA A 112 46.91 24.86 -7.08
C ALA A 112 47.10 26.32 -7.54
N SER A 113 46.03 27.13 -7.59
CA SER A 113 46.15 28.55 -7.96
C SER A 113 46.77 29.43 -6.88
N VAL A 114 46.57 29.11 -5.59
CA VAL A 114 47.15 29.88 -4.46
C VAL A 114 48.67 29.74 -4.37
N LEU A 115 49.25 28.65 -4.87
CA LEU A 115 50.71 28.46 -4.89
C LEU A 115 51.44 29.23 -6.00
N LEU A 116 50.73 29.98 -6.86
CA LEU A 116 51.33 30.79 -7.93
C LEU A 116 51.22 32.31 -7.71
N GLU A 117 50.68 32.79 -6.59
CA GLU A 117 50.64 34.22 -6.23
C GLU A 117 51.44 34.50 -4.94
N GLU A 118 52.75 34.29 -4.99
CA GLU A 118 53.69 34.99 -4.09
C GLU A 118 54.48 36.01 -4.90
N ASP A 119 53.89 37.19 -5.13
CA ASP A 119 54.60 38.46 -5.25
C ASP A 119 53.58 39.61 -5.38
N GLY A 120 53.47 40.45 -4.35
CA GLY A 120 52.80 41.75 -4.50
C GLY A 120 51.93 42.23 -3.34
N CYS A 121 52.59 42.65 -2.27
CA CYS A 121 52.25 43.78 -1.39
C CYS A 121 51.04 44.65 -1.81
N SER A 122 50.03 44.77 -0.94
CA SER A 122 49.60 46.06 -0.35
C SER A 122 48.42 45.89 0.62
N ASP A 123 48.61 46.46 1.81
CA ASP A 123 47.64 46.66 2.88
C ASP A 123 46.41 47.48 2.45
N GLU A 124 45.20 46.94 2.59
CA GLU A 124 44.00 47.78 2.78
C GLU A 124 42.97 47.15 3.73
N LEU A 125 43.10 47.57 4.99
CA LEU A 125 42.07 47.90 5.99
C LEU A 125 40.62 47.36 5.78
N ARG A 126 40.35 46.17 6.33
CA ARG A 126 39.01 45.56 6.38
C ARG A 126 38.20 46.05 7.60
N LYS A 127 37.06 46.71 7.37
CA LYS A 127 36.11 47.15 8.41
C LYS A 127 35.27 45.99 8.97
N PRO A 128 34.86 46.04 10.26
CA PRO A 128 34.03 45.02 10.87
C PRO A 128 32.57 45.13 10.40
N VAL A 129 32.01 44.04 9.88
CA VAL A 129 30.59 43.89 9.57
C VAL A 129 29.84 43.66 10.89
N SER A 130 28.89 44.55 11.15
CA SER A 130 28.04 44.55 12.34
C SER A 130 27.07 43.37 12.32
N VAL A 131 27.19 42.50 13.31
CA VAL A 131 26.26 41.39 13.59
C VAL A 131 25.10 41.94 14.43
N ARG A 132 24.14 42.58 13.78
CA ARG A 132 22.82 42.88 14.34
C ARG A 132 21.84 42.93 13.20
N ASP A 133 21.14 41.81 13.00
CA ASP A 133 19.75 41.69 12.53
C ASP A 133 19.50 40.23 12.13
N VAL A 134 19.53 39.34 13.13
CA VAL A 134 18.89 38.02 13.04
C VAL A 134 17.57 38.13 13.80
N ALA A 135 16.66 38.91 13.23
CA ALA A 135 15.24 38.76 13.54
C ALA A 135 14.82 37.45 12.88
N VAL A 136 14.59 36.43 13.72
CA VAL A 136 13.96 35.16 13.33
C VAL A 136 12.52 35.49 12.92
N GLN A 137 12.39 35.89 11.66
CA GLN A 137 11.13 35.99 10.98
C GLN A 137 10.76 34.56 10.59
N CYS A 138 9.92 33.93 11.41
CA CYS A 138 9.15 32.76 11.00
C CYS A 138 8.10 33.20 9.97
N THR A 139 8.56 33.76 8.84
CA THR A 139 7.83 33.61 7.59
C THR A 139 7.80 32.12 7.32
N LEU A 140 6.61 31.53 7.47
CA LEU A 140 6.25 30.32 6.74
C LEU A 140 6.88 30.45 5.35
N PRO A 141 7.72 29.49 4.91
CA PRO A 141 8.23 29.52 3.55
C PRO A 141 7.00 29.64 2.66
N ASP A 142 6.92 30.77 1.97
CA ASP A 142 6.01 30.94 0.85
C ASP A 142 6.15 29.68 0.02
N ALA A 143 5.01 29.05 -0.25
CA ALA A 143 4.91 27.88 -1.08
C ALA A 143 5.80 28.11 -2.29
N GLU A 144 6.98 27.49 -2.28
CA GLU A 144 7.89 27.54 -3.40
C GLU A 144 7.08 27.02 -4.58
N GLU A 145 6.82 27.95 -5.50
CA GLU A 145 6.23 27.68 -6.78
C GLU A 145 7.04 26.52 -7.36
N PRO A 146 6.43 25.33 -7.58
CA PRO A 146 7.19 24.18 -8.03
C PRO A 146 7.80 24.55 -9.36
N LEU A 147 9.12 24.70 -9.35
CA LEU A 147 9.94 25.02 -10.51
C LEU A 147 9.46 24.16 -11.68
N HIS A 148 9.13 24.85 -12.77
CA HIS A 148 8.77 24.31 -14.07
C HIS A 148 9.96 23.51 -14.67
N GLY A 149 10.31 22.39 -14.04
CA GLY A 149 11.28 21.42 -14.50
C GLY A 149 10.60 20.45 -15.44
N GLN A 150 10.92 20.60 -16.73
CA GLN A 150 10.66 19.72 -17.87
C GLN A 150 9.71 18.54 -17.64
N ALA A 151 8.54 18.68 -18.27
CA ALA A 151 7.59 17.62 -18.54
C ALA A 151 8.24 16.50 -19.37
N GLY A 152 8.97 15.61 -18.71
CA GLY A 152 9.10 14.24 -19.16
C GLY A 152 7.69 13.67 -19.22
N ASN A 153 7.28 13.22 -20.40
CA ASN A 153 5.98 12.61 -20.68
C ASN A 153 5.90 11.21 -20.03
N GLY A 154 6.25 11.12 -18.74
CA GLY A 154 6.15 9.93 -17.92
C GLY A 154 4.68 9.62 -17.77
N GLU A 155 4.27 8.50 -18.36
CA GLU A 155 2.94 7.94 -18.20
C GLU A 155 2.56 8.01 -16.72
N LYS A 156 1.57 8.83 -16.41
CA LYS A 156 0.99 8.91 -15.07
C LYS A 156 0.29 7.59 -14.83
N HIS A 157 1.03 6.57 -14.38
CA HIS A 157 0.45 5.33 -13.91
C HIS A 157 -0.58 5.71 -12.85
N ALA A 158 -1.85 5.50 -13.16
CA ALA A 158 -2.94 5.77 -12.25
C ALA A 158 -2.70 4.90 -11.02
N ASN A 159 -2.28 5.53 -9.92
CA ASN A 159 -2.13 4.88 -8.63
C ASN A 159 -3.53 4.48 -8.14
N VAL A 160 -4.02 3.35 -8.62
CA VAL A 160 -5.26 2.76 -8.12
C VAL A 160 -5.02 2.53 -6.62
N PRO A 161 -5.91 2.98 -5.72
CA PRO A 161 -5.74 2.77 -4.29
C PRO A 161 -6.01 1.30 -3.95
N LEU A 162 -5.04 0.43 -4.25
CA LEU A 162 -5.08 -1.03 -4.11
C LEU A 162 -5.41 -1.46 -2.68
N LYS A 163 -4.93 -0.68 -1.71
CA LYS A 163 -5.22 -0.87 -0.28
C LYS A 163 -6.71 -0.75 0.03
N ALA A 164 -7.44 0.14 -0.67
CA ALA A 164 -8.86 0.33 -0.48
C ALA A 164 -9.65 -0.90 -0.94
N PHE A 165 -9.34 -1.45 -2.12
CA PHE A 165 -9.99 -2.66 -2.63
C PHE A 165 -9.77 -3.86 -1.71
N GLY A 166 -8.53 -4.10 -1.27
CA GLY A 166 -8.24 -5.19 -0.33
C GLY A 166 -9.04 -5.07 0.98
N THR A 167 -9.23 -3.84 1.47
CA THR A 167 -10.01 -3.56 2.69
C THR A 167 -11.50 -3.83 2.47
N VAL A 168 -12.06 -3.34 1.36
CA VAL A 168 -13.48 -3.54 1.01
C VAL A 168 -13.79 -5.03 0.81
N PHE A 169 -12.99 -5.75 0.02
CA PHE A 169 -13.18 -7.19 -0.19
C PHE A 169 -12.99 -8.02 1.10
N GLY A 170 -12.07 -7.59 1.97
CA GLY A 170 -11.93 -8.16 3.31
C GLY A 170 -13.20 -8.04 4.15
N HIS A 171 -13.83 -6.86 4.14
CA HIS A 171 -15.11 -6.65 4.81
C HIS A 171 -16.25 -7.46 4.19
N ILE A 172 -16.37 -7.48 2.85
CA ILE A 172 -17.40 -8.27 2.15
C ILE A 172 -17.27 -9.75 2.51
N THR A 173 -16.05 -10.30 2.46
CA THR A 173 -15.77 -11.71 2.81
C THR A 173 -16.08 -11.98 4.29
N GLY A 174 -15.76 -11.02 5.17
CA GLY A 174 -16.10 -11.09 6.59
C GLY A 174 -17.62 -11.16 6.84
N PHE A 175 -18.40 -10.30 6.20
CA PHE A 175 -19.87 -10.32 6.31
C PHE A 175 -20.49 -11.59 5.74
N ALA A 176 -19.99 -12.07 4.60
CA ALA A 176 -20.41 -13.35 4.02
C ALA A 176 -20.12 -14.51 4.98
N GLY A 177 -18.96 -14.48 5.66
CA GLY A 177 -18.62 -15.42 6.72
C GLY A 177 -19.63 -15.37 7.87
N ILE A 178 -19.86 -14.19 8.45
CA ILE A 178 -20.84 -13.99 9.53
C ILE A 178 -22.21 -14.56 9.14
N ARG A 179 -22.70 -14.26 7.93
CA ARG A 179 -23.97 -14.76 7.42
C ARG A 179 -24.00 -16.28 7.30
N CYS A 180 -22.94 -16.88 6.74
CA CYS A 180 -22.81 -18.32 6.59
C CYS A 180 -22.92 -19.04 7.95
N PHE A 181 -22.15 -18.61 8.95
CA PHE A 181 -22.15 -19.24 10.26
C PHE A 181 -23.39 -18.90 11.10
N PHE A 182 -24.00 -17.73 10.90
CA PHE A 182 -25.31 -17.41 11.48
C PHE A 182 -26.37 -18.41 11.03
N TRP A 183 -26.43 -18.73 9.74
CA TRP A 183 -27.38 -19.73 9.22
C TRP A 183 -27.08 -21.15 9.70
N LEU A 184 -25.82 -21.47 10.00
CA LEU A 184 -25.45 -22.74 10.64
C LEU A 184 -26.07 -22.89 12.03
N GLN A 185 -26.17 -21.78 12.80
CA GLN A 185 -26.75 -21.78 14.14
C GLN A 185 -28.28 -21.77 14.14
N VAL A 186 -28.90 -21.02 13.22
CA VAL A 186 -30.35 -20.79 13.21
C VAL A 186 -31.12 -21.86 12.44
N SER A 187 -30.49 -22.52 11.47
CA SER A 187 -31.17 -23.47 10.59
C SER A 187 -31.71 -24.68 11.37
N PRO A 188 -33.01 -25.01 11.23
CA PRO A 188 -33.64 -26.10 11.96
C PRO A 188 -33.12 -27.48 11.56
N LYS A 189 -32.43 -27.61 10.43
CA LYS A 189 -31.86 -28.87 9.95
C LYS A 189 -30.65 -29.31 10.77
N PHE A 190 -29.99 -28.41 11.49
CA PHE A 190 -28.78 -28.74 12.24
C PHE A 190 -29.07 -28.96 13.73
N PRO A 191 -28.41 -29.94 14.38
CA PRO A 191 -28.63 -30.27 15.77
C PRO A 191 -28.10 -29.21 16.74
N PHE A 192 -27.39 -28.18 16.25
CA PHE A 192 -26.84 -27.12 17.09
C PHE A 192 -27.91 -26.41 17.92
N ARG A 193 -29.13 -26.25 17.39
CA ARG A 193 -30.23 -25.63 18.14
C ARG A 193 -30.79 -26.52 19.27
N ALA A 194 -30.51 -27.83 19.24
CA ALA A 194 -31.09 -28.77 20.20
C ALA A 194 -30.49 -28.66 21.60
N SER A 195 -29.23 -28.21 21.72
CA SER A 195 -28.59 -28.01 23.02
C SER A 195 -27.58 -26.87 23.02
N TRP A 196 -27.51 -26.15 24.13
CA TRP A 196 -26.55 -25.06 24.33
C TRP A 196 -25.10 -25.52 24.21
N CYS A 197 -24.81 -26.76 24.62
CA CYS A 197 -23.47 -27.35 24.50
C CYS A 197 -23.04 -27.50 23.03
N LEU A 198 -23.95 -27.97 22.17
CA LEU A 198 -23.67 -28.07 20.73
C LEU A 198 -23.54 -26.68 20.09
N THR A 199 -24.35 -25.69 20.48
CA THR A 199 -24.19 -24.29 20.02
C THR A 199 -22.78 -23.77 20.32
N SER A 200 -22.23 -24.07 21.50
CA SER A 200 -20.87 -23.65 21.85
C SER A 200 -19.79 -24.25 20.96
N LEU A 201 -20.03 -25.42 20.34
CA LEU A 201 -19.09 -26.02 19.37
C LEU A 201 -19.04 -25.25 18.04
N VAL A 202 -20.02 -24.39 17.74
CA VAL A 202 -19.97 -23.54 16.55
C VAL A 202 -18.86 -22.49 16.67
N ILE A 203 -18.50 -22.06 17.88
CA ILE A 203 -17.44 -21.07 18.10
C ILE A 203 -16.04 -21.60 17.69
N PRO A 204 -15.55 -22.74 18.19
CA PRO A 204 -14.27 -23.28 17.73
C PRO A 204 -14.31 -23.64 16.25
N TYR A 205 -15.45 -24.08 15.71
CA TYR A 205 -15.61 -24.31 14.27
C TYR A 205 -15.49 -23.01 13.46
N PHE A 206 -16.13 -21.92 13.91
CA PHE A 206 -16.05 -20.58 13.34
C PHE A 206 -14.63 -20.03 13.37
N LEU A 207 -13.80 -20.38 14.36
CA LEU A 207 -12.40 -19.96 14.40
C LEU A 207 -11.52 -20.85 13.52
N LEU A 208 -11.78 -22.16 13.52
CA LEU A 208 -11.00 -23.15 12.79
C LEU A 208 -11.08 -22.95 11.28
N VAL A 209 -12.27 -22.73 10.73
CA VAL A 209 -12.46 -22.63 9.27
C VAL A 209 -11.71 -21.43 8.66
N PRO A 210 -11.88 -20.18 9.14
CA PRO A 210 -11.10 -19.03 8.67
C PRO A 210 -9.61 -19.18 8.95
N LEU A 211 -9.22 -19.82 10.06
CA LEU A 211 -7.81 -20.12 10.34
C LEU A 211 -7.23 -21.03 9.25
N LEU A 212 -7.90 -22.14 8.92
CA LEU A 212 -7.48 -23.05 7.84
C LEU A 212 -7.43 -22.32 6.49
N LEU A 213 -8.45 -21.53 6.16
CA LEU A 213 -8.46 -20.71 4.95
C LEU A 213 -7.30 -19.69 4.93
N SER A 214 -6.93 -19.10 6.07
CA SER A 214 -5.79 -18.20 6.17
C SER A 214 -4.46 -18.92 5.96
N LEU A 215 -4.33 -20.17 6.44
CA LEU A 215 -3.16 -21.02 6.21
C LEU A 215 -3.05 -21.40 4.73
N VAL A 216 -4.17 -21.78 4.10
CA VAL A 216 -4.23 -22.05 2.66
C VAL A 216 -3.86 -20.79 1.87
N SER A 217 -4.40 -19.63 2.22
CA SER A 217 -4.07 -18.34 1.59
C SER A 217 -2.56 -18.05 1.65
N ARG A 218 -1.93 -18.29 2.82
CA ARG A 218 -0.48 -18.12 3.00
C ARG A 218 0.30 -19.11 2.14
N ARG A 219 -0.10 -20.37 2.11
CA ARG A 219 0.54 -21.41 1.29
C ARG A 219 0.43 -21.10 -0.19
N LEU A 220 -0.76 -20.74 -0.68
CA LEU A 220 -0.99 -20.33 -2.07
C LEU A 220 -0.13 -19.12 -2.44
N ARG A 221 -0.05 -18.11 -1.57
CA ARG A 221 0.78 -16.93 -1.81
C ARG A 221 2.26 -17.26 -1.89
N LEU A 222 2.78 -18.09 -0.98
CA LEU A 222 4.19 -18.50 -0.99
C LEU A 222 4.51 -19.37 -2.20
N TRP A 223 3.61 -20.27 -2.55
CA TRP A 223 3.75 -21.11 -3.74
C TRP A 223 3.77 -20.26 -5.02
N TRP A 224 2.90 -19.24 -5.11
CA TRP A 224 2.87 -18.32 -6.23
C TRP A 224 4.15 -17.49 -6.35
N VAL A 225 4.63 -16.91 -5.23
CA VAL A 225 5.92 -16.19 -5.21
C VAL A 225 7.04 -17.05 -5.75
N ARG A 226 7.16 -18.28 -5.24
CA ARG A 226 8.22 -19.18 -5.65
C ARG A 226 8.16 -19.52 -7.15
N LYS A 227 6.95 -19.64 -7.71
CA LYS A 227 6.78 -19.92 -9.13
C LYS A 227 7.15 -18.71 -9.99
N SER A 228 6.79 -17.50 -9.54
CA SER A 228 7.14 -16.25 -10.24
C SER A 228 8.65 -16.06 -10.34
N ASP A 229 9.41 -16.41 -9.28
CA ASP A 229 10.87 -16.25 -9.28
C ASP A 229 11.56 -17.28 -10.23
N GLN A 230 10.95 -18.45 -10.44
CA GLN A 230 11.51 -19.48 -11.33
C GLN A 230 11.36 -19.14 -12.82
N ASP A 231 10.35 -18.35 -13.19
CA ASP A 231 10.15 -17.93 -14.57
C ASP A 231 11.03 -16.71 -14.93
N GLU A 232 11.58 -15.99 -13.94
CA GLU A 232 12.56 -14.90 -14.12
C GLU A 232 14.03 -15.35 -14.04
N GLU A 233 14.32 -16.59 -13.61
CA GLU A 233 15.64 -17.21 -13.80
C GLU A 233 15.90 -17.40 -15.31
N ASP A 234 16.50 -16.35 -15.88
CA ASP A 234 17.67 -16.40 -16.74
C ASP A 234 17.50 -15.89 -18.19
N GLU A 235 16.61 -14.95 -18.51
CA GLU A 235 16.86 -14.16 -19.75
C GLU A 235 18.14 -13.32 -19.61
N ALA A 236 18.36 -12.72 -18.43
CA ALA A 236 19.58 -12.00 -18.12
C ALA A 236 20.80 -12.93 -18.05
N ASP A 237 20.68 -14.08 -17.39
CA ASP A 237 21.76 -15.07 -17.28
C ASP A 237 22.02 -15.80 -18.62
N VAL A 238 21.01 -15.95 -19.49
CA VAL A 238 21.18 -16.40 -20.89
C VAL A 238 21.87 -15.31 -21.72
N GLN A 239 21.53 -14.03 -21.55
CA GLN A 239 22.25 -12.93 -22.20
C GLN A 239 23.71 -12.86 -21.74
N TRP A 240 23.98 -12.96 -20.44
CA TRP A 240 25.33 -12.96 -19.88
C TRP A 240 26.17 -14.16 -20.34
N ARG A 241 25.55 -15.33 -20.58
CA ARG A 241 26.24 -16.48 -21.19
C ARG A 241 26.40 -16.37 -22.70
N GLY A 242 25.56 -15.58 -23.37
CA GLY A 242 25.54 -15.42 -24.83
C GLY A 242 26.59 -14.47 -25.41
N GLU A 243 27.09 -13.50 -24.64
CA GLU A 243 28.07 -12.50 -25.11
C GLU A 243 29.55 -12.92 -24.93
N GLY A 244 29.79 -14.17 -24.51
CA GLY A 244 31.14 -14.70 -24.24
C GLY A 244 31.78 -15.56 -25.33
N LEU A 245 31.23 -15.60 -26.56
CA LEU A 245 31.74 -16.39 -27.70
C LEU A 245 31.97 -15.50 -28.92
#